data_AF-A0A0M1J3P1-F1
#
_entry.id   AF-A0A0M1J3P1-F1
#
_cell.length_a   1.000
_cell.length_b   1.000
_cell.length_c   1.000
_cell.angle_alpha   90.00
_cell.angle_beta   90.00
_cell.angle_gamma   90.00
#
_symmetry.space_group_name_H-M   'P 1'
#
loop_
_entity.id
_entity.type
_entity.pdbx_description
1 polymer ?
#
loop_
_entity_poly.entity_id
_entity_poly.type
_entity_poly.pdbx_seq_one_letter_code
_entity_poly.pdbx_strand_id
1 'polypeptide(L)' 'IEPYTQIGAGALVPPNKRLPGGYLWLGSPARQIRALTAKEREHIEYSVNYYAKLAQLHLGQSQTIS' A
#
# COMPACT_ATOMS: atom_id res chain seq x y z
N ILE A 1 -4.82 -10.20 -2.42
CA ILE A 1 -4.92 -8.77 -2.79
C ILE A 1 -4.08 -8.59 -4.04
N GLU A 2 -4.59 -7.91 -5.05
CA GLU A 2 -3.88 -7.72 -6.31
C GLU A 2 -3.01 -6.44 -6.29
N PRO A 3 -2.08 -6.27 -7.25
CA PRO A 3 -1.28 -5.05 -7.35
C PRO A 3 -2.14 -3.79 -7.54
N TYR A 4 -1.63 -2.64 -7.12
CA TYR A 4 -2.34 -1.36 -7.19
C TYR A 4 -3.70 -1.35 -6.46
N THR A 5 -3.87 -2.15 -5.41
CA THR A 5 -5.02 -2.05 -4.51
C THR A 5 -4.72 -1.06 -3.39
N GLN A 6 -5.54 -0.02 -3.23
CA GLN A 6 -5.44 0.91 -2.10
C GLN A 6 -6.55 0.61 -1.08
N ILE A 7 -6.16 0.43 0.17
CA ILE A 7 -7.07 0.17 1.29
C ILE A 7 -6.99 1.38 2.22
N GLY A 8 -8.11 2.07 2.41
CA GLY A 8 -8.11 3.22 3.33
C GLY A 8 -8.08 2.80 4.79
N ALA A 9 -7.66 3.74 5.63
CA ALA A 9 -7.60 3.55 7.07
C ALA A 9 -8.97 3.15 7.64
N GLY A 10 -8.98 2.13 8.50
CA GLY A 10 -10.20 1.59 9.11
C GLY A 10 -10.98 0.61 8.23
N ALA A 11 -10.47 0.23 7.06
CA ALA A 11 -11.10 -0.81 6.26
C ALA A 11 -10.77 -2.22 6.79
N LEU A 12 -11.80 -3.06 6.93
CA LEU A 12 -11.66 -4.45 7.36
C LEU A 12 -11.84 -5.38 6.16
N VAL A 13 -10.78 -6.07 5.74
CA VAL A 13 -10.85 -7.08 4.70
C VAL A 13 -11.25 -8.41 5.33
N PRO A 14 -12.45 -8.96 5.02
CA PRO A 14 -12.84 -10.26 5.55
C PRO A 14 -11.97 -11.38 4.93
N PRO A 15 -11.77 -12.48 5.67
CA PRO A 15 -11.02 -13.63 5.17
C PRO A 15 -11.66 -14.18 3.88
N ASN A 16 -10.82 -14.71 2.99
CA ASN A 16 -11.20 -15.22 1.65
C ASN A 16 -11.69 -14.17 0.62
N LYS A 17 -11.68 -12.87 0.95
CA LYS A 17 -12.03 -11.84 -0.03
C LYS A 17 -10.87 -11.55 -0.98
N ARG A 18 -11.12 -11.71 -2.28
CA ARG A 18 -10.21 -11.19 -3.33
C ARG A 18 -10.54 -9.73 -3.59
N LEU A 19 -9.51 -8.90 -3.59
CA LEU A 19 -9.60 -7.47 -3.90
C LEU A 19 -8.91 -7.24 -5.25
N PRO A 20 -9.69 -7.01 -6.32
CA PRO A 20 -9.16 -6.59 -7.61
C PRO A 20 -8.24 -5.37 -7.51
N GLY A 21 -7.20 -5.39 -8.34
CA GLY A 21 -6.22 -4.31 -8.48
C GLY A 21 -6.80 -3.05 -9.12
N GLY A 22 -6.19 -1.90 -8.85
CA GLY A 22 -6.56 -0.63 -9.49
C GLY A 22 -7.77 0.09 -8.87
N TYR A 23 -8.23 -0.32 -7.69
CA TYR A 23 -9.37 0.28 -6.99
C TYR A 23 -9.04 0.71 -5.56
N LEU A 24 -9.80 1.71 -5.08
CA LEU A 24 -9.83 2.14 -3.68
C LEU A 24 -10.91 1.37 -2.92
N TRP A 25 -10.51 0.76 -1.81
CA TRP A 25 -11.35 -0.03 -0.91
C TRP A 25 -11.49 0.66 0.45
N LEU A 26 -12.71 0.83 0.93
CA LEU A 26 -13.03 1.48 2.20
C LEU A 26 -14.08 0.72 3.02
N GLY A 27 -14.05 0.93 4.33
CA GLY A 27 -15.10 0.49 5.27
C GLY A 27 -14.92 -0.90 5.87
N SER A 28 -15.78 -1.24 6.82
CA SER A 28 -15.83 -2.54 7.48
C SER A 28 -17.23 -3.15 7.29
N PRO A 29 -17.40 -4.17 6.43
CA PRO A 29 -16.39 -4.83 5.59
C PRO A 29 -15.99 -3.98 4.37
N ALA A 30 -14.74 -4.14 3.92
CA ALA A 30 -14.17 -3.36 2.83
C ALA A 30 -14.98 -3.48 1.53
N ARG A 31 -15.37 -2.35 0.95
CA ARG A 31 -16.10 -2.26 -0.33
C ARG A 31 -15.31 -1.47 -1.35
N GLN A 32 -15.44 -1.86 -2.61
CA GLN A 32 -14.87 -1.14 -3.75
C GLN A 32 -15.65 0.15 -3.94
N ILE A 33 -14.95 1.28 -3.89
CA ILE A 33 -15.57 2.61 -3.99
C ILE A 33 -15.41 3.16 -5.40
N ARG A 34 -14.18 3.19 -5.91
CA ARG A 34 -13.85 3.73 -7.24
C ARG A 34 -12.51 3.21 -7.75
N ALA A 35 -12.26 3.40 -9.04
CA ALA A 35 -10.93 3.18 -9.61
C ALA A 35 -9.92 4.21 -9.06
N LEU A 36 -8.66 3.80 -8.99
CA LEU A 36 -7.55 4.70 -8.69
C LEU A 36 -7.33 5.67 -9.84
N THR A 37 -7.01 6.91 -9.49
CA THR A 37 -6.54 7.91 -10.44
C THR A 37 -5.10 7.58 -10.88
N ALA A 38 -4.66 8.14 -12.01
CA ALA A 38 -3.28 7.97 -12.47
C ALA A 38 -2.26 8.45 -11.42
N LYS A 39 -2.52 9.61 -10.82
CA LYS A 39 -1.69 10.17 -9.74
C LYS A 39 -1.59 9.26 -8.51
N GLU A 40 -2.68 8.61 -8.11
CA GLU A 40 -2.65 7.65 -6.99
C GLU A 40 -1.82 6.41 -7.33
N ARG A 41 -1.89 5.90 -8.57
CA ARG A 41 -1.04 4.79 -9.02
C ARG A 41 0.44 5.16 -9.01
N GLU A 42 0.79 6.33 -9.53
CA GLU A 42 2.16 6.85 -9.50
C GLU A 42 2.67 7.02 -8.06
N HIS A 43 1.80 7.49 -7.15
CA HIS A 43 2.16 7.63 -5.74
C HIS A 43 2.48 6.29 -5.09
N ILE A 44 1.79 5.20 -5.46
CA ILE A 44 2.10 3.86 -4.95
C ILE A 44 3.51 3.46 -5.38
N GLU A 45 3.86 3.63 -6.65
CA GLU A 45 5.19 3.31 -7.18
C GLU A 45 6.29 4.16 -6.53
N TYR A 46 6.05 5.47 -6.38
CA TYR A 46 6.96 6.36 -5.67
C TYR A 46 7.17 5.90 -4.23
N SER A 47 6.10 5.52 -3.53
CA SER A 47 6.15 5.09 -2.14
C SER A 47 7.00 3.83 -1.97
N VAL A 48 6.92 2.86 -2.89
CA VAL A 48 7.75 1.64 -2.84
C VAL A 48 9.23 1.98 -2.84
N ASN A 49 9.67 2.83 -3.77
CA ASN A 49 11.07 3.23 -3.87
C ASN A 49 11.52 4.05 -2.64
N TYR A 50 10.66 4.93 -2.16
CA TYR A 50 10.94 5.75 -0.98
C TYR A 50 11.09 4.89 0.29
N TYR A 51 10.16 3.96 0.56
CA TYR A 51 10.25 3.09 1.73
C TYR A 51 11.40 2.09 1.62
N ALA A 52 11.71 1.57 0.43
CA ALA A 52 12.89 0.71 0.23
C ALA A 52 14.18 1.47 0.59
N LYS A 53 14.31 2.72 0.14
CA LYS A 53 15.45 3.59 0.50
C LYS A 53 15.50 3.87 2.00
N LEU A 54 14.36 4.16 2.63
CA LEU A 54 14.27 4.38 4.07
C LEU A 54 14.68 3.14 4.87
N ALA A 55 14.27 1.94 4.43
CA ALA A 55 14.66 0.68 5.04
C ALA A 55 16.17 0.44 4.91
N GLN A 56 16.75 0.68 3.73
CA GLN A 56 18.20 0.59 3.51
C GLN A 56 19.00 1.56 4.39
N LEU A 57 18.52 2.79 4.56
CA LEU A 57 19.16 3.77 5.47
C LEU A 57 19.19 3.28 6.92
N HIS A 58 18.07 2.74 7.44
CA HIS A 58 18.05 2.20 8.81
C HIS A 58 18.86 0.90 8.98
N LEU A 59 18.90 0.04 7.94
CA LEU A 59 19.75 -1.16 7.93
C LEU A 59 21.24 -0.79 7.93
N GLY A 60 21.62 0.25 7.18
CA GLY A 60 22.99 0.79 7.19
C GLY A 60 23.35 1.52 8.49
N GLN A 61 22.40 2.20 9.13
CA GLN A 61 22.61 2.86 10.42
C GLN A 61 22.72 1.88 11.60
N SER A 62 22.18 0.67 11.46
CA SER A 62 22.32 -0.41 12.46
C SER A 62 23.71 -1.06 12.45
N GLN A 63 24.60 -0.71 11.50
CA GLN A 63 25.97 -1.24 11.38
C GLN A 63 27.05 -0.25 11.86
N THR A 64 26.68 0.97 12.26
CA THR A 64 27.63 1.99 12.78
C THR A 64 27.43 2.22 14.27
N ILE A 65 27.43 1.14 15.04
CA ILE A 65 27.74 1.17 16.47
C ILE A 65 28.65 -0.04 16.72
N SER A 66 29.95 0.14 16.50
CA SER A 66 31.04 -0.72 16.99
C SER A 66 32.27 0.13 17.18
#